data_AF-A0A2C6ZYT8-F1
#
_entry.id   AF-A0A2C6ZYT8-F1
#
_cell.length_a   1.000
_cell.length_b   1.000
_cell.length_c   1.000
_cell.angle_alpha   90.00
_cell.angle_beta   90.00
_cell.angle_gamma   90.00
#
_symmetry.space_group_name_H-M   'P 1'
#
loop_
_entity.id
_entity.type
_entity.pdbx_description
1 polymer ?
#
loop_
_entity_poly.entity_id
_entity_poly.type
_entity_poly.pdbx_seq_one_letter_code
_entity_poly.pdbx_strand_id
1 'polypeptide(L)'
;MSKRPLSPLSLGSTLAAKGEGTTPENPVPTVVAPPPQPAPPPATEPRILLSYRPRVSVHDKLRRLSFDTRRSMQEMVDEAVETWLAGQGRD
;
A
#
# COMPACT_ATOMS: atom_id res chain seq x y z
N MET A 1 10.81 -15.41 28.08
CA MET A 1 9.71 -14.58 28.63
C MET A 1 10.31 -13.41 29.37
N SER A 2 10.44 -12.24 28.72
CA SER A 2 11.04 -11.05 29.32
C SER A 2 9.99 -9.97 29.48
N LYS A 3 9.52 -9.79 30.72
CA LYS A 3 8.70 -8.65 31.16
C LYS A 3 9.64 -7.52 31.56
N ARG A 4 9.45 -6.33 31.01
CA ARG A 4 9.97 -5.09 31.62
C ARG A 4 8.83 -4.08 31.72
N PRO A 5 8.47 -3.62 32.93
CA PRO A 5 7.48 -2.57 33.12
C PRO A 5 8.11 -1.19 32.82
N LEU A 6 7.37 -0.32 32.15
CA LEU A 6 7.69 1.11 32.09
C LEU A 6 6.76 1.85 33.05
N SER A 7 7.35 2.37 34.12
CA SER A 7 6.71 3.25 35.09
C SER A 7 6.46 4.64 34.49
N PRO A 8 5.40 5.35 34.94
CA PRO A 8 5.12 6.71 34.48
C PRO A 8 6.04 7.73 35.18
N LEU A 9 6.55 8.68 34.39
CA LEU A 9 7.31 9.83 34.86
C LEU A 9 6.37 10.82 35.56
N SER A 10 6.51 10.95 36.87
CA SER A 10 6.12 12.17 37.59
C SER A 10 7.14 13.27 37.30
N LEU A 11 6.68 14.40 36.79
CA LEU A 11 7.39 15.67 36.89
C LEU A 11 6.41 16.73 37.34
N GLY A 12 6.60 17.17 38.58
CA GLY A 12 5.93 18.34 39.13
C GLY A 12 6.40 19.61 38.44
N SER A 13 5.53 20.62 38.48
CA SER A 13 5.94 22.02 38.40
C SER A 13 4.93 22.85 39.19
N THR A 14 5.39 23.34 40.32
CA THR A 14 4.79 24.41 41.10
C THR A 14 5.04 25.75 40.41
N LEU A 15 4.01 26.56 40.24
CA LEU A 15 4.14 28.01 40.16
C LEU A 15 2.82 28.66 40.62
N ALA A 16 2.92 29.41 41.71
CA ALA A 16 1.87 30.25 42.24
C ALA A 16 1.73 31.53 41.40
N ALA A 17 0.50 31.92 41.08
CA ALA A 17 0.16 33.30 40.73
C ALA A 17 -1.30 33.59 41.09
N LYS A 18 -1.47 34.58 41.95
CA LYS A 18 -2.72 35.19 42.40
C LYS A 18 -3.22 36.16 41.31
N GLY A 19 -4.48 36.05 40.91
CA GLY A 19 -5.10 36.99 39.96
C GLY A 19 -6.61 36.75 39.82
N GLU A 20 -7.39 37.73 40.27
CA GLU A 20 -8.83 37.85 40.10
C GLU A 20 -9.23 38.06 38.63
N GLY A 21 -10.43 37.61 38.26
CA GLY A 21 -11.26 38.26 37.25
C GLY A 21 -11.25 37.67 35.83
N THR A 22 -12.46 37.36 35.36
CA THR A 22 -12.88 37.15 33.96
C THR A 22 -12.91 35.69 33.47
N THR A 23 -14.14 35.17 33.31
CA THR A 23 -14.50 33.92 32.64
C THR A 23 -13.79 33.78 31.29
N PRO A 24 -12.98 32.73 31.06
CA PRO A 24 -12.47 32.48 29.72
C PRO A 24 -13.58 31.82 28.90
N GLU A 25 -14.01 32.51 27.84
CA GLU A 25 -14.78 31.90 26.76
C GLU A 25 -13.97 30.72 26.22
N ASN A 26 -14.58 29.55 26.22
CA ASN A 26 -13.95 28.29 25.85
C ASN A 26 -13.63 28.34 24.33
N PRO A 27 -12.35 28.30 23.90
CA PRO A 27 -12.04 28.33 22.48
C PRO A 27 -12.52 27.02 21.85
N VAL A 28 -13.54 27.08 21.02
CA VAL A 28 -14.00 25.93 20.23
C VAL A 28 -12.85 25.53 19.31
N PRO A 29 -12.30 24.30 19.41
CA PRO A 29 -11.24 23.88 18.51
C PRO A 29 -11.83 23.79 17.10
N THR A 30 -11.32 24.62 16.18
CA THR A 30 -11.60 24.47 14.76
C THR A 30 -11.04 23.13 14.30
N VAL A 31 -11.92 22.14 14.16
CA VAL A 31 -11.56 20.83 13.61
C VAL A 31 -11.26 21.03 12.13
N VAL A 32 -9.98 21.21 11.81
CA VAL A 32 -9.50 21.12 10.43
C VAL A 32 -9.71 19.67 10.01
N ALA A 33 -10.61 19.45 9.05
CA ALA A 33 -10.84 18.13 8.52
C ALA A 33 -9.50 17.57 7.99
N PRO A 34 -9.13 16.33 8.35
CA PRO A 34 -7.90 15.72 7.85
C PRO A 34 -7.97 15.66 6.31
N PRO A 35 -6.82 15.83 5.63
CA PRO A 35 -6.78 15.74 4.17
C PRO A 35 -7.34 14.38 3.71
N PRO A 36 -8.02 14.34 2.55
CA PRO A 36 -8.57 13.10 2.02
C PRO A 36 -7.44 12.07 1.87
N GLN A 37 -7.66 10.88 2.45
CA GLN A 37 -6.71 9.79 2.32
C GLN A 37 -6.74 9.23 0.89
N PRO A 38 -5.59 8.86 0.32
CA PRO A 38 -5.54 8.14 -0.95
C PRO A 38 -6.39 6.86 -0.87
N ALA A 39 -7.16 6.59 -1.92
CA ALA A 39 -7.90 5.34 -2.02
C ALA A 39 -6.91 4.15 -1.97
N PRO A 40 -7.28 3.04 -1.31
CA PRO A 40 -6.46 1.84 -1.32
C PRO A 40 -6.28 1.34 -2.76
N PRO A 41 -5.12 0.76 -3.10
CA PRO A 41 -4.92 0.17 -4.41
C PRO A 41 -5.93 -0.97 -4.64
N PRO A 42 -6.31 -1.24 -5.91
CA PRO A 42 -7.21 -2.34 -6.23
C PRO A 42 -6.64 -3.67 -5.72
N ALA A 43 -7.53 -4.53 -5.23
CA ALA A 43 -7.17 -5.85 -4.74
C ALA A 43 -6.52 -6.66 -5.87
N THR A 44 -5.26 -7.05 -5.67
CA THR A 44 -4.56 -7.93 -6.61
C THR A 44 -5.03 -9.36 -6.39
N GLU A 45 -5.51 -10.03 -7.44
CA GLU A 45 -5.91 -11.42 -7.37
C GLU A 45 -4.76 -12.32 -6.89
N PRO A 46 -5.04 -13.40 -6.15
CA PRO A 46 -4.00 -14.31 -5.69
C PRO A 46 -3.34 -15.00 -6.88
N ARG A 47 -2.04 -14.77 -7.06
CA ARG A 47 -1.23 -15.37 -8.13
C ARG A 47 -0.35 -16.49 -7.58
N ILE A 48 -0.34 -17.63 -8.29
CA ILE A 48 0.63 -18.71 -8.04
C ILE A 48 1.93 -18.36 -8.77
N LEU A 49 3.06 -18.39 -8.06
CA LEU A 49 4.36 -18.18 -8.69
C LEU A 49 4.78 -19.42 -9.48
N LEU A 50 4.87 -19.30 -10.80
CA LEU A 50 5.42 -20.33 -11.68
C LEU A 50 6.70 -19.80 -12.34
N SER A 51 7.81 -20.53 -12.19
CA SER A 51 9.06 -20.22 -12.90
C SER A 51 9.14 -20.97 -14.22
N TYR A 52 9.24 -20.23 -15.32
CA TYR A 52 9.37 -20.78 -16.68
C TYR A 52 10.70 -20.34 -17.33
N ARG A 53 11.32 -21.24 -18.09
CA ARG A 53 12.55 -20.97 -18.86
C ARG A 53 12.25 -21.00 -20.36
N PRO A 54 11.93 -19.85 -20.99
CA PRO A 54 11.73 -19.79 -22.43
C PRO A 54 13.02 -20.02 -23.22
N ARG A 55 12.87 -20.38 -24.50
CA ARG A 55 13.97 -20.29 -25.46
C ARG A 55 14.42 -18.83 -25.59
N VAL A 56 15.72 -18.60 -25.80
CA VAL A 56 16.30 -17.26 -25.94
C VAL A 56 15.58 -16.43 -27.00
N SER A 57 15.29 -17.02 -28.17
CA SER A 57 14.58 -16.34 -29.26
C SER A 57 13.15 -15.92 -28.91
N VAL A 58 12.48 -16.64 -28.01
CA VAL A 58 11.14 -16.27 -27.53
C VAL A 58 11.26 -15.14 -26.51
N HIS A 59 12.22 -15.24 -25.59
CA HIS A 59 12.48 -14.19 -24.60
C HIS A 59 12.82 -12.85 -25.27
N ASP A 60 13.70 -12.83 -26.27
CA ASP A 60 14.05 -11.60 -26.97
C ASP A 60 12.86 -10.98 -27.72
N LYS A 61 11.99 -11.80 -28.31
CA LYS A 61 10.76 -11.32 -28.94
C LYS A 61 9.81 -10.70 -27.92
N LEU A 62 9.55 -11.39 -26.81
CA LEU A 62 8.71 -10.89 -25.72
C LEU A 62 9.29 -9.60 -25.14
N ARG A 63 10.62 -9.53 -24.97
CA ARG A 63 11.28 -8.31 -24.49
C ARG A 63 11.03 -7.13 -25.42
N ARG A 64 11.21 -7.30 -26.73
CA ARG A 64 10.93 -6.23 -27.71
C ARG A 64 9.45 -5.80 -27.66
N LEU A 65 8.53 -6.77 -27.69
CA LEU A 65 7.09 -6.51 -27.61
C LEU A 65 6.69 -5.79 -26.31
N SER A 66 7.32 -6.10 -25.19
CA SER A 66 7.04 -5.43 -23.91
C SER A 66 7.36 -3.94 -23.96
N PHE A 67 8.43 -3.55 -24.66
CA PHE A 67 8.80 -2.15 -24.82
C PHE A 67 7.87 -1.44 -25.80
N ASP A 68 7.53 -2.09 -26.92
CA ASP A 68 6.68 -1.50 -27.95
C ASP A 68 5.24 -1.28 -27.44
N THR A 69 4.70 -2.23 -26.68
CA THR A 69 3.33 -2.19 -26.16
C THR A 69 3.21 -1.52 -24.79
N ARG A 70 4.35 -1.26 -24.11
CA ARG A 70 4.41 -0.81 -22.71
C ARG A 70 3.69 -1.74 -21.73
N ARG A 71 3.63 -3.04 -22.04
CA ARG A 71 3.01 -4.08 -21.19
C ARG A 71 4.08 -4.90 -20.48
N SER A 72 3.70 -5.52 -19.36
CA SER A 72 4.62 -6.40 -18.65
C SER A 72 4.84 -7.70 -19.42
N MET A 73 6.05 -8.27 -19.31
CA MET A 73 6.35 -9.57 -19.94
C MET A 73 5.47 -10.69 -19.38
N GLN A 74 5.16 -10.64 -18.07
CA GLN A 74 4.29 -11.62 -17.42
C GLN A 74 2.88 -11.56 -18.00
N GLU A 75 2.31 -10.37 -18.13
CA GLU A 75 0.95 -10.19 -18.66
C GLU A 75 0.80 -10.70 -20.10
N MET A 76 1.81 -10.49 -20.94
CA MET A 76 1.81 -11.06 -22.30
C MET A 76 1.93 -12.58 -22.30
N VAL A 77 2.65 -13.16 -21.35
CA VAL A 77 2.74 -14.61 -21.20
C VAL A 77 1.41 -15.17 -20.71
N ASP A 78 0.79 -14.53 -19.73
CA ASP A 78 -0.53 -14.90 -19.19
C ASP A 78 -1.58 -14.91 -20.33
N GLU A 79 -1.68 -13.81 -21.10
CA GLU A 79 -2.61 -13.71 -22.24
C GLU A 79 -2.35 -14.76 -23.33
N ALA A 80 -1.09 -15.04 -23.64
CA ALA A 80 -0.75 -16.05 -24.64
C ALA A 80 -1.14 -17.47 -24.16
N VAL A 81 -0.99 -17.75 -22.87
CA VAL A 81 -1.40 -19.01 -22.26
C VAL A 81 -2.93 -19.13 -22.24
N GLU A 82 -3.65 -18.09 -21.83
CA GLU A 82 -5.11 -18.04 -21.85
C GLU A 82 -5.67 -18.28 -23.25
N THR A 83 -5.13 -17.57 -24.25
CA THR A 83 -5.52 -17.73 -25.65
C THR A 83 -5.27 -19.16 -26.15
N TRP A 84 -4.11 -19.74 -25.79
CA TRP A 84 -3.79 -21.10 -26.17
C TRP A 84 -4.74 -22.12 -25.52
N LEU A 85 -5.06 -21.97 -24.24
CA LEU A 85 -5.98 -22.84 -23.49
C LEU A 85 -7.41 -22.76 -24.03
N ALA A 86 -7.91 -21.54 -24.28
CA ALA A 86 -9.22 -21.33 -24.88
C ALA A 86 -9.34 -22.04 -26.24
N GLY A 87 -8.27 -22.02 -27.04
CA GLY A 87 -8.19 -22.74 -28.31
C GLY A 87 -8.15 -24.27 -28.21
N GLN A 88 -7.86 -24.83 -27.03
CA GLN A 88 -7.86 -26.29 -26.81
C GLN A 88 -9.24 -26.85 -26.44
N GLY A 89 -10.26 -26.02 -26.25
CA GLY A 89 -11.61 -26.46 -25.88
C GLY A 89 -11.64 -27.21 -24.53
N ARG A 90 -10.77 -26.80 -23.60
CA ARG A 90 -10.62 -27.40 -22.26
C ARG A 90 -11.33 -26.59 -21.16
N ASP A 91 -12.27 -25.74 -21.55
CA ASP A 91 -13.22 -25.08 -20.67
C ASP A 91 -14.44 -25.96 -20.40
#